data_AF-A0A453EJ19-F1
#
_entry.id   AF-A0A453EJ19-F1
#
_cell.length_a   1.000
_cell.length_b   1.000
_cell.length_c   1.000
_cell.angle_alpha   90.00
_cell.angle_beta   90.00
_cell.angle_gamma   90.00
#
_symmetry.space_group_name_H-M   'P 1'
#
loop_
_entity.id
_entity.type
_entity.pdbx_description
1 polymer ?
#
loop_
_entity_poly.entity_id
_entity_poly.type
_entity_poly.pdbx_seq_one_letter_code
_entity_poly.pdbx_strand_id
1 'polypeptide(L)'
;EESIADLTIKRGKKVVASSNGTSVQEAEQRTIESICNQDKTAASLICQLKKRHSAKISTMPMMKDILGVVATLGKTNDDNLSSLLSEYLGIDNMLGLVCKTYDGIKSLETYGTEGNIDKKSGIHGLGGSIGKLLHGRFTVFCLENIRPFSGEVVIDDPQRYLMLRKPRLPNGESPPGFLGFAVNMILMDQAYLSCLTPHGHGLRETLFYSLFSHLQVYKTTADLRRAIPFINDGAVSLDGGILRPNGSFCLGDRCRSEIYCSFKLWGFKHTWKYY
;
A
#
# COMPACT_ATOMS: atom_id res chain seq x y z
N GLU A 1 26.52 20.80 20.17
CA GLU A 1 27.16 19.60 20.75
C GLU A 1 26.08 18.78 21.41
N GLU A 2 25.59 17.76 20.70
CA GLU A 2 24.56 16.83 21.17
C GLU A 2 25.17 15.81 22.12
N SER A 3 24.65 15.75 23.35
CA SER A 3 25.04 14.76 24.34
C SER A 3 24.26 13.47 24.14
N ILE A 4 25.01 12.40 23.88
CA ILE A 4 24.55 11.01 23.80
C ILE A 4 24.27 10.52 25.22
N ALA A 5 23.06 10.72 25.71
CA ALA A 5 22.54 10.04 26.90
C ALA A 5 21.03 10.25 27.02
N ASP A 6 20.23 9.36 26.40
CA ASP A 6 18.94 8.89 26.94
C ASP A 6 18.31 7.85 25.98
N LEU A 7 18.97 6.70 25.86
CA LEU A 7 18.40 5.48 25.32
C LEU A 7 18.29 4.44 26.43
N THR A 8 17.27 4.58 27.28
CA THR A 8 16.83 3.50 28.18
C THR A 8 15.40 3.11 27.83
N ILE A 9 15.25 2.25 26.82
CA ILE A 9 13.98 1.58 26.53
C ILE A 9 13.77 0.49 27.59
N LYS A 10 12.92 0.80 28.56
CA LYS A 10 12.46 -0.11 29.62
C LYS A 10 11.70 -1.29 28.98
N ARG A 11 12.28 -2.48 29.10
CA ARG A 11 11.76 -3.77 28.61
C ARG A 11 10.43 -4.11 29.32
N GLY A 12 9.31 -3.91 28.62
CA GLY A 12 7.96 -4.13 29.13
C GLY A 12 7.51 -5.60 29.12
N LYS A 13 6.79 -5.99 30.17
CA LYS A 13 6.26 -7.33 30.48
C LYS A 13 5.30 -7.88 29.42
N LYS A 14 5.34 -9.21 29.30
CA LYS A 14 4.52 -10.10 28.47
C LYS A 14 3.02 -9.90 28.74
N VAL A 15 2.27 -9.45 27.73
CA VAL A 15 0.80 -9.51 27.72
C VAL A 15 0.40 -10.82 27.06
N VAL A 16 -0.43 -11.59 27.77
CA VAL A 16 -0.97 -12.88 27.32
C VAL A 16 -1.99 -12.60 26.20
N ALA A 17 -1.77 -13.21 25.04
CA ALA A 17 -2.66 -13.10 23.89
C ALA A 17 -3.97 -13.87 24.16
N SER A 18 -5.10 -13.18 24.06
CA SER A 18 -6.41 -13.83 23.89
C SER A 18 -6.45 -14.40 22.47
N SER A 19 -6.42 -15.73 22.37
CA SER A 19 -6.43 -16.47 21.11
C SER A 19 -7.85 -16.54 20.54
N ASN A 20 -8.10 -15.76 19.48
CA ASN A 20 -9.11 -16.02 18.44
C ASN A 20 -8.61 -15.43 17.11
N GLY A 21 -7.35 -15.68 16.76
CA GLY A 21 -6.71 -15.13 15.56
C GLY A 21 -6.88 -16.05 14.36
N THR A 22 -7.61 -15.60 13.35
CA THR A 22 -7.52 -16.09 11.96
C THR A 22 -6.05 -16.19 11.56
N SER A 23 -5.63 -17.29 10.93
CA SER A 23 -4.22 -17.47 10.61
C SER A 23 -3.74 -16.40 9.61
N VAL A 24 -2.46 -16.02 9.67
CA VAL A 24 -1.87 -15.04 8.75
C VAL A 24 -2.11 -15.44 7.30
N GLN A 25 -1.99 -16.74 7.00
CA GLN A 25 -2.23 -17.29 5.67
C GLN A 25 -3.69 -17.09 5.24
N GLU A 26 -4.65 -17.29 6.14
CA GLU A 26 -6.06 -16.99 5.87
C GLU A 26 -6.29 -15.50 5.61
N ALA A 27 -5.61 -14.59 6.31
CA ALA A 27 -5.71 -13.15 6.07
C ALA A 27 -5.12 -12.73 4.70
N GLU A 28 -3.95 -13.26 4.34
CA GLU A 28 -3.36 -13.03 3.02
C GLU A 28 -4.25 -13.58 1.89
N GLN A 29 -4.83 -14.77 2.10
CA GLN A 29 -5.71 -15.41 1.14
C GLN A 29 -7.03 -14.63 0.96
N ARG A 30 -7.61 -14.08 2.04
CA ARG A 30 -8.79 -13.20 1.99
C ARG A 30 -8.57 -11.99 1.08
N THR A 31 -7.39 -11.36 1.14
CA THR A 31 -7.07 -10.20 0.29
C THR A 31 -7.07 -10.59 -1.20
N ILE A 32 -6.43 -11.72 -1.53
CA ILE A 32 -6.35 -12.20 -2.92
C ILE A 32 -7.74 -12.59 -3.43
N GLU A 33 -8.55 -13.24 -2.60
CA GLU A 33 -9.92 -13.62 -2.93
C GLU A 33 -10.81 -12.40 -3.17
N SER A 34 -10.70 -11.37 -2.33
CA SER A 34 -11.50 -10.16 -2.52
C SER A 34 -11.14 -9.43 -3.82
N ILE A 35 -9.86 -9.42 -4.22
CA ILE A 35 -9.43 -8.94 -5.55
C ILE A 35 -9.99 -9.84 -6.66
N CYS A 36 -9.93 -11.17 -6.49
CA CYS A 36 -10.42 -12.10 -7.50
C CYS A 36 -11.93 -11.99 -7.73
N ASN A 37 -12.70 -11.63 -6.70
CA ASN A 37 -14.15 -11.38 -6.76
C ASN A 37 -14.51 -10.12 -7.56
N GLN A 38 -13.55 -9.23 -7.83
CA GLN A 38 -13.71 -8.08 -8.74
C GLN A 38 -13.51 -8.52 -10.20
N ASP A 39 -14.34 -9.46 -10.65
CA ASP A 39 -14.18 -10.30 -11.83
C ASP A 39 -13.78 -9.59 -13.15
N LYS A 40 -14.28 -8.36 -13.35
CA LYS A 40 -14.08 -7.51 -14.55
C LYS A 40 -12.84 -6.61 -14.50
N THR A 41 -12.06 -6.66 -13.43
CA THR A 41 -10.91 -5.77 -13.24
C THR A 41 -9.59 -6.39 -13.72
N ALA A 42 -8.66 -5.52 -14.12
CA ALA A 42 -7.30 -5.93 -14.48
C ALA A 42 -6.59 -6.63 -13.30
N ALA A 43 -6.79 -6.13 -12.08
CA ALA A 43 -6.28 -6.76 -10.85
C ALA A 43 -6.75 -8.20 -10.68
N SER A 44 -8.06 -8.46 -10.84
CA SER A 44 -8.62 -9.81 -10.76
C SER A 44 -8.02 -10.73 -11.81
N LEU A 45 -7.88 -10.26 -13.06
CA LEU A 45 -7.24 -11.02 -14.13
C LEU A 45 -5.80 -11.42 -13.75
N ILE A 46 -4.97 -10.45 -13.35
CA ILE A 46 -3.57 -10.70 -12.96
C ILE A 46 -3.47 -11.64 -11.75
N CYS A 47 -4.28 -11.44 -10.71
CA CYS A 47 -4.30 -12.30 -9.53
C CYS A 47 -4.71 -13.74 -9.88
N GLN A 48 -5.75 -13.92 -10.69
CA GLN A 48 -6.20 -15.26 -11.09
C GLN A 48 -5.18 -15.97 -11.98
N LEU A 49 -4.53 -15.24 -12.90
CA LEU A 49 -3.46 -15.79 -13.71
C LEU A 49 -2.27 -16.21 -12.85
N LYS A 50 -1.83 -15.37 -11.91
CA LYS A 50 -0.76 -15.73 -10.95
C LYS A 50 -1.13 -16.95 -10.12
N LYS A 51 -2.40 -17.11 -9.74
CA LYS A 51 -2.88 -18.28 -8.99
C LYS A 51 -2.92 -19.57 -9.83
N ARG A 52 -3.38 -19.52 -11.08
CA ARG A 52 -3.65 -20.71 -11.91
C ARG A 52 -2.53 -21.09 -12.88
N HIS A 53 -1.72 -20.12 -13.31
CA HIS A 53 -0.77 -20.28 -14.42
C HIS A 53 0.59 -19.63 -14.14
N SER A 54 1.02 -19.57 -12.87
CA SER A 54 2.24 -18.89 -12.41
C SER A 54 3.48 -19.17 -13.28
N ALA A 55 3.77 -20.44 -13.57
CA ALA A 55 4.92 -20.85 -14.37
C ALA A 55 4.87 -20.31 -15.80
N LYS A 56 3.70 -20.41 -16.46
CA LYS A 56 3.51 -19.99 -17.86
C LYS A 56 3.53 -18.47 -18.01
N ILE A 57 2.93 -17.73 -17.07
CA ILE A 57 2.90 -16.27 -17.17
C ILE A 57 4.24 -15.63 -16.78
N SER A 58 5.04 -16.27 -15.94
CA SER A 58 6.35 -15.73 -15.51
C SER A 58 7.35 -15.63 -16.67
N THR A 59 7.13 -16.34 -17.77
CA THR A 59 7.96 -16.24 -18.98
C THR A 59 7.51 -15.12 -19.90
N MET A 60 6.27 -14.61 -19.77
CA MET A 60 5.72 -13.55 -20.61
C MET A 60 6.39 -12.20 -20.28
N PRO A 61 6.97 -11.48 -21.26
CA PRO A 61 7.65 -10.21 -21.02
C PRO A 61 6.79 -9.17 -20.27
N MET A 62 5.54 -8.96 -20.71
CA MET A 62 4.58 -8.06 -20.07
C MET A 62 4.40 -8.37 -18.57
N MET A 63 4.33 -9.65 -18.22
CA MET A 63 4.08 -10.09 -16.84
C MET A 63 5.32 -9.94 -15.93
N LYS A 64 6.52 -9.97 -16.50
CA LYS A 64 7.78 -9.74 -15.75
C LYS A 64 7.92 -8.31 -15.27
N ASP A 65 7.29 -7.36 -15.96
CA ASP A 65 7.29 -5.96 -15.58
C ASP A 65 6.26 -5.65 -14.49
N ILE A 66 5.13 -6.39 -14.45
CA ILE A 66 4.10 -6.24 -13.41
C ILE A 66 4.58 -6.84 -12.08
N LEU A 67 4.93 -5.96 -11.13
CA LEU A 67 5.25 -6.36 -9.75
C LEU A 67 4.03 -6.99 -9.06
N GLY A 68 2.87 -6.34 -9.14
CA GLY A 68 1.66 -6.83 -8.51
C GLY A 68 0.53 -5.81 -8.49
N VAL A 69 -0.47 -6.10 -7.68
CA VAL A 69 -1.60 -5.20 -7.36
C VAL A 69 -1.27 -4.47 -6.07
N VAL A 70 -1.56 -3.17 -5.95
CA VAL A 70 -1.22 -2.34 -4.77
C VAL A 70 -1.61 -3.02 -3.45
N ALA A 71 -2.84 -3.52 -3.34
CA ALA A 71 -3.34 -4.24 -2.16
C ALA A 71 -2.49 -5.45 -1.71
N THR A 72 -1.71 -6.03 -2.63
CA THR A 72 -0.90 -7.23 -2.38
C THR A 72 0.57 -6.95 -2.08
N LEU A 73 1.04 -5.72 -2.33
CA LEU A 73 2.44 -5.31 -2.22
C LEU A 73 2.79 -4.76 -0.84
N GLY A 74 1.79 -4.27 -0.10
CA GLY A 74 1.93 -3.79 1.27
C GLY A 74 1.18 -4.68 2.25
N LYS A 75 1.64 -4.66 3.50
CA LYS A 75 1.04 -5.35 4.65
C LYS A 75 0.84 -4.36 5.80
N THR A 76 -0.13 -4.60 6.66
CA THR A 76 -0.38 -3.81 7.87
C THR A 76 -0.44 -4.72 9.09
N ASN A 77 -0.13 -4.20 10.28
CA ASN A 77 -0.17 -5.00 11.51
C ASN A 77 -1.58 -5.23 12.07
N ASP A 78 -2.58 -4.50 11.56
CA ASP A 78 -3.90 -4.42 12.16
C ASP A 78 -4.98 -4.27 11.08
N ASP A 79 -6.07 -5.04 11.23
CA ASP A 79 -7.20 -5.07 10.29
C ASP A 79 -7.90 -3.71 10.19
N ASN A 80 -8.01 -2.98 11.31
CA ASN A 80 -8.67 -1.68 11.30
C ASN A 80 -7.84 -0.64 10.54
N LEU A 81 -6.53 -0.61 10.77
CA LEU A 81 -5.61 0.22 9.98
C LEU A 81 -5.64 -0.17 8.50
N SER A 82 -5.62 -1.47 8.18
CA SER A 82 -5.75 -1.97 6.80
C SER A 82 -6.99 -1.40 6.11
N SER A 83 -8.15 -1.58 6.74
CA SER A 83 -9.43 -1.11 6.23
C SER A 83 -9.45 0.41 6.06
N LEU A 84 -8.97 1.17 7.05
CA LEU A 84 -8.95 2.63 7.02
C LEU A 84 -8.05 3.19 5.92
N LEU A 85 -6.85 2.64 5.74
CA LEU A 85 -5.94 3.07 4.68
C LEU A 85 -6.48 2.69 3.30
N SER A 86 -7.20 1.58 3.20
CA SER A 86 -7.83 1.15 1.94
C SER A 86 -9.02 2.04 1.57
N GLU A 87 -9.81 2.45 2.56
CA GLU A 87 -10.88 3.45 2.41
C GLU A 87 -10.31 4.82 2.02
N TYR A 88 -9.19 5.22 2.63
CA TYR A 88 -8.47 6.41 2.22
C TYR A 88 -8.02 6.29 0.76
N LEU A 89 -7.32 5.24 0.36
CA LEU A 89 -6.85 5.15 -1.03
C LEU A 89 -7.97 5.05 -2.06
N GLY A 90 -9.10 4.43 -1.69
CA GLY A 90 -10.18 4.12 -2.62
C GLY A 90 -9.87 2.89 -3.48
N ILE A 91 -10.94 2.27 -4.00
CA ILE A 91 -10.86 0.97 -4.66
C ILE A 91 -9.99 0.99 -5.93
N ASP A 92 -10.03 2.06 -6.71
CA ASP A 92 -9.26 2.18 -7.96
C ASP A 92 -7.74 2.13 -7.72
N ASN A 93 -7.28 2.78 -6.64
CA ASN A 93 -5.88 2.75 -6.25
C ASN A 93 -5.51 1.41 -5.64
N MET A 94 -6.37 0.82 -4.81
CA MET A 94 -6.14 -0.49 -4.20
C MET A 94 -6.03 -1.62 -5.24
N LEU A 95 -6.81 -1.54 -6.32
CA LEU A 95 -6.77 -2.45 -7.47
C LEU A 95 -5.77 -2.02 -8.55
N GLY A 96 -5.00 -0.96 -8.33
CA GLY A 96 -4.00 -0.50 -9.29
C GLY A 96 -2.93 -1.56 -9.55
N LEU A 97 -2.54 -1.73 -10.82
CA LEU A 97 -1.37 -2.53 -11.19
C LEU A 97 -0.10 -1.71 -10.98
N VAL A 98 1.00 -2.35 -10.62
CA VAL A 98 2.31 -1.69 -10.47
C VAL A 98 3.28 -2.30 -11.47
N CYS A 99 3.72 -1.48 -12.42
CA CYS A 99 4.72 -1.79 -13.44
C CYS A 99 6.05 -1.15 -13.07
N LYS A 100 7.15 -1.81 -13.43
CA LYS A 100 8.50 -1.27 -13.21
C LYS A 100 8.80 -0.16 -14.21
N THR A 101 8.46 -0.38 -15.49
CA THR A 101 8.91 0.47 -16.60
C THR A 101 7.74 1.03 -17.40
N TYR A 102 8.00 2.11 -18.13
CA TYR A 102 7.02 2.66 -19.09
C TYR A 102 6.77 1.71 -20.27
N ASP A 103 7.79 0.94 -20.69
CA ASP A 103 7.63 -0.11 -21.70
C ASP A 103 6.69 -1.22 -21.23
N GLY A 104 6.75 -1.59 -19.95
CA GLY A 104 5.78 -2.49 -19.33
C GLY A 104 4.35 -1.99 -19.48
N ILE A 105 4.11 -0.69 -19.24
CA ILE A 105 2.78 -0.09 -19.42
C ILE A 105 2.32 -0.15 -20.88
N LYS A 106 3.18 0.23 -21.83
CA LYS A 106 2.86 0.15 -23.26
C LYS A 106 2.53 -1.27 -23.71
N SER A 107 3.09 -2.28 -23.04
CA SER A 107 2.77 -3.68 -23.34
C SER A 107 1.40 -4.15 -22.80
N LEU A 108 0.83 -3.44 -21.82
CA LEU A 108 -0.50 -3.76 -21.28
C LEU A 108 -1.62 -3.38 -22.24
N GLU A 109 -1.51 -2.24 -22.92
CA GLU A 109 -2.56 -1.72 -23.80
C GLU A 109 -1.94 -1.12 -25.05
N THR A 110 -2.40 -1.58 -26.22
CA THR A 110 -2.00 -1.01 -27.52
C THR A 110 -3.21 -0.40 -28.20
N TYR A 111 -2.94 0.57 -29.07
CA TYR A 111 -3.97 1.29 -29.81
C TYR A 111 -3.82 1.03 -31.30
N GLY A 112 -4.95 0.91 -32.00
CA GLY A 112 -4.99 0.90 -33.45
C GLY A 112 -4.73 2.29 -34.04
N THR A 113 -4.74 2.38 -35.38
CA THR A 113 -4.47 3.63 -36.11
C THR A 113 -5.43 4.77 -35.81
N GLU A 114 -6.66 4.45 -35.41
CA GLU A 114 -7.70 5.42 -35.04
C GLU A 114 -7.70 5.78 -33.54
N GLY A 115 -6.72 5.31 -32.77
CA GLY A 115 -6.67 5.50 -31.31
C GLY A 115 -7.62 4.59 -30.52
N ASN A 116 -8.31 3.67 -31.19
CA ASN A 116 -9.14 2.65 -30.54
C ASN A 116 -8.27 1.59 -29.87
N ILE A 117 -8.67 1.13 -28.67
CA ILE A 117 -7.97 0.05 -27.95
C ILE A 117 -8.03 -1.24 -28.78
N ASP A 118 -6.88 -1.87 -29.00
CA ASP A 118 -6.82 -3.21 -29.58
C ASP A 118 -7.18 -4.27 -28.53
N LYS A 119 -8.41 -4.79 -28.64
CA LYS A 119 -8.94 -5.81 -27.71
C LYS A 119 -8.29 -7.19 -27.87
N LYS A 120 -7.44 -7.39 -28.88
CA LYS A 120 -6.76 -8.67 -29.14
C LYS A 120 -5.33 -8.72 -28.59
N SER A 121 -4.80 -7.60 -28.11
CA SER A 121 -3.41 -7.47 -27.66
C SER A 121 -3.31 -7.25 -26.14
N GLY A 122 -2.08 -7.32 -25.62
CA GLY A 122 -1.75 -6.98 -24.24
C GLY A 122 -2.62 -7.69 -23.20
N ILE A 123 -3.08 -6.92 -22.21
CA ILE A 123 -3.90 -7.42 -21.12
C ILE A 123 -5.32 -7.78 -21.58
N HIS A 124 -5.85 -7.11 -22.61
CA HIS A 124 -7.17 -7.38 -23.17
C HIS A 124 -7.23 -8.73 -23.90
N GLY A 125 -6.26 -8.99 -24.78
CA GLY A 125 -6.11 -10.26 -25.46
C GLY A 125 -5.85 -11.41 -24.48
N LEU A 126 -5.04 -11.15 -23.44
CA LEU A 126 -4.81 -12.12 -22.38
C LEU A 126 -6.09 -12.45 -21.61
N GLY A 127 -6.89 -11.45 -21.25
CA GLY A 127 -8.22 -11.64 -20.68
C GLY A 127 -9.13 -12.47 -21.59
N GLY A 128 -9.23 -12.08 -22.86
CA GLY A 128 -10.03 -12.78 -23.86
C GLY A 128 -9.67 -14.26 -24.01
N SER A 129 -8.37 -14.59 -23.94
CA SER A 129 -7.89 -15.98 -24.04
C SER A 129 -8.35 -16.91 -22.91
N ILE A 130 -8.77 -16.34 -21.77
CA ILE A 130 -9.32 -17.08 -20.63
C ILE A 130 -10.80 -16.78 -20.38
N GLY A 131 -11.49 -16.19 -21.35
CA GLY A 131 -12.91 -15.87 -21.25
C GLY A 131 -13.23 -14.69 -20.33
N LYS A 132 -12.26 -13.83 -20.02
CA LYS A 132 -12.44 -12.64 -19.19
C LYS A 132 -12.39 -11.36 -20.02
N LEU A 133 -13.47 -10.59 -19.95
CA LEU A 133 -13.52 -9.26 -20.55
C LEU A 133 -13.26 -8.21 -19.47
N LEU A 134 -12.22 -7.41 -19.68
CA LEU A 134 -11.96 -6.23 -18.86
C LEU A 134 -12.99 -5.16 -19.17
N HIS A 135 -13.51 -4.50 -18.14
CA HIS A 135 -14.49 -3.43 -18.29
C HIS A 135 -14.04 -2.18 -17.55
N GLY A 136 -14.21 -1.02 -18.19
CA GLY A 136 -13.87 0.27 -17.61
C GLY A 136 -12.38 0.56 -17.60
N ARG A 137 -12.03 1.66 -16.94
CA ARG A 137 -10.63 2.08 -16.74
C ARG A 137 -10.02 1.31 -15.59
N PHE A 138 -8.71 1.14 -15.63
CA PHE A 138 -7.93 0.61 -14.51
C PHE A 138 -6.66 1.46 -14.34
N THR A 139 -6.21 1.57 -13.09
CA THR A 139 -5.03 2.35 -12.74
C THR A 139 -3.77 1.51 -12.90
N VAL A 140 -2.73 2.09 -13.49
CA VAL A 140 -1.39 1.50 -13.55
C VAL A 140 -0.36 2.50 -13.05
N PHE A 141 0.38 2.13 -12.02
CA PHE A 141 1.49 2.89 -11.47
C PHE A 141 2.79 2.45 -12.14
N CYS A 142 3.51 3.42 -12.72
CA CYS A 142 4.84 3.21 -13.29
C CYS A 142 5.91 3.61 -12.27
N LEU A 143 6.69 2.68 -11.74
CA LEU A 143 7.74 3.03 -10.78
C LEU A 143 8.79 3.96 -11.38
N GLU A 144 9.15 3.76 -12.66
CA GLU A 144 10.09 4.61 -13.38
C GLU A 144 9.62 6.08 -13.49
N ASN A 145 8.31 6.32 -13.60
CA ASN A 145 7.76 7.67 -13.76
C ASN A 145 7.30 8.30 -12.43
N ILE A 146 7.29 7.54 -11.33
CA ILE A 146 6.97 8.08 -10.01
C ILE A 146 8.16 8.87 -9.50
N ARG A 147 7.93 10.13 -9.11
CA ARG A 147 8.93 10.92 -8.41
C ARG A 147 9.18 10.30 -7.03
N PRO A 148 10.40 9.80 -6.75
CA PRO A 148 10.70 9.22 -5.45
C PRO A 148 10.73 10.30 -4.37
N PHE A 149 10.54 9.87 -3.12
CA PHE A 149 10.82 10.68 -1.94
C PHE A 149 12.28 11.14 -1.97
N SER A 150 12.49 12.44 -1.85
CA SER A 150 13.81 13.07 -1.94
C SER A 150 14.49 13.27 -0.58
N GLY A 151 13.89 12.78 0.51
CA GLY A 151 14.46 12.87 1.85
C GLY A 151 15.21 11.59 2.24
N GLU A 152 15.63 11.56 3.50
CA GLU A 152 16.45 10.48 4.03
C GLU A 152 15.61 9.26 4.45
N VAL A 153 16.24 8.10 4.41
CA VAL A 153 15.69 6.82 4.86
C VAL A 153 16.54 6.31 6.01
N VAL A 154 15.91 5.69 7.01
CA VAL A 154 16.64 5.08 8.13
C VAL A 154 17.41 3.87 7.59
N ILE A 155 18.72 4.02 7.42
CA ILE A 155 19.59 3.05 6.71
C ILE A 155 19.68 1.71 7.46
N ASP A 156 19.76 1.76 8.80
CA ASP A 156 19.94 0.57 9.65
C ASP A 156 18.61 -0.12 10.03
N ASP A 157 17.47 0.40 9.56
CA ASP A 157 16.17 -0.21 9.81
C ASP A 157 15.83 -1.25 8.73
N PRO A 158 15.53 -2.52 9.09
CA PRO A 158 15.20 -3.57 8.13
C PRO A 158 14.00 -3.28 7.24
N GLN A 159 13.11 -2.36 7.63
CA GLN A 159 11.94 -1.92 6.86
C GLN A 159 12.15 -0.58 6.14
N ARG A 160 13.34 0.03 6.28
CA ARG A 160 13.77 1.23 5.55
C ARG A 160 12.75 2.37 5.65
N TYR A 161 12.39 2.76 6.87
CA TYR A 161 11.40 3.83 7.08
C TYR A 161 11.88 5.19 6.58
N LEU A 162 10.94 6.02 6.09
CA LEU A 162 11.24 7.38 5.65
C LEU A 162 11.44 8.30 6.87
N MET A 163 12.46 9.15 6.84
CA MET A 163 12.72 10.17 7.86
C MET A 163 11.84 11.40 7.64
N LEU A 164 10.57 11.28 8.01
CA LEU A 164 9.58 12.36 7.91
C LEU A 164 9.57 13.23 9.17
N ARG A 165 9.54 14.55 8.98
CA ARG A 165 9.48 15.51 10.08
C ARG A 165 8.13 15.43 10.79
N LYS A 166 8.14 15.04 12.07
CA LYS A 166 6.93 14.97 12.90
C LYS A 166 6.33 16.37 13.12
N PRO A 167 4.99 16.50 13.14
CA PRO A 167 4.34 17.75 13.49
C PRO A 167 4.68 18.14 14.93
N ARG A 168 4.80 19.45 15.18
CA ARG A 168 5.09 20.00 16.51
C ARG A 168 4.17 21.17 16.82
N LEU A 169 3.67 21.19 18.04
CA LEU A 169 2.95 22.31 18.63
C LEU A 169 3.90 23.48 18.92
N PRO A 170 3.40 24.70 19.21
CA PRO A 170 4.24 25.85 19.56
C PRO A 170 5.14 25.61 20.78
N ASN A 171 4.74 24.71 21.69
CA ASN A 171 5.54 24.30 22.85
C ASN A 171 6.61 23.23 22.51
N GLY A 172 6.73 22.82 21.24
CA GLY A 172 7.69 21.82 20.75
C GLY A 172 7.23 20.35 20.86
N GLU A 173 6.13 20.09 21.56
CA GLU A 173 5.59 18.74 21.74
C GLU A 173 4.88 18.22 20.47
N SER A 174 4.74 16.90 20.36
CA SER A 174 3.93 16.31 19.29
C SER A 174 2.44 16.54 19.58
N PRO A 175 1.60 16.84 18.57
CA PRO A 175 0.16 16.93 18.74
C PRO A 175 -0.40 15.68 19.43
N PRO A 176 -1.27 15.84 20.44
CA PRO A 176 -1.90 14.71 21.12
C PRO A 176 -2.53 13.74 20.13
N GLY A 177 -2.34 12.45 20.39
CA GLY A 177 -2.91 11.38 19.58
C GLY A 177 -2.22 11.12 18.24
N PHE A 178 -1.17 11.86 17.85
CA PHE A 178 -0.37 11.53 16.65
C PHE A 178 0.36 10.20 16.84
N LEU A 179 0.16 9.26 15.91
CA LEU A 179 0.73 7.91 15.96
C LEU A 179 1.88 7.71 14.97
N GLY A 180 1.98 8.54 13.94
CA GLY A 180 3.00 8.44 12.90
C GLY A 180 2.44 8.72 11.51
N PHE A 181 3.26 8.42 10.51
CA PHE A 181 2.90 8.57 9.10
C PHE A 181 2.49 7.23 8.50
N ALA A 182 1.38 7.22 7.74
CA ALA A 182 0.80 6.00 7.17
C ALA A 182 1.78 5.25 6.26
N VAL A 183 2.60 5.97 5.48
CA VAL A 183 3.64 5.37 4.62
C VAL A 183 4.61 4.49 5.40
N ASN A 184 4.93 4.82 6.66
CA ASN A 184 5.81 4.03 7.54
C ASN A 184 5.06 2.94 8.32
N MET A 185 3.74 2.87 8.22
CA MET A 185 2.92 1.80 8.80
C MET A 185 2.65 0.65 7.83
N ILE A 186 3.00 0.83 6.55
CA ILE A 186 3.00 -0.25 5.55
C ILE A 186 4.28 -1.06 5.69
N LEU A 187 4.14 -2.34 5.98
CA LEU A 187 5.22 -3.32 6.00
C LEU A 187 5.34 -4.00 4.64
N MET A 188 6.56 -4.39 4.26
CA MET A 188 6.85 -4.97 2.96
C MET A 188 7.84 -6.12 3.07
N ASP A 189 7.73 -7.05 2.13
CA ASP A 189 8.71 -8.11 1.97
C ASP A 189 10.05 -7.53 1.47
N GLN A 190 11.17 -8.14 1.88
CA GLN A 190 12.52 -7.62 1.61
C GLN A 190 12.78 -7.32 0.13
N ALA A 191 12.20 -8.13 -0.76
CA ALA A 191 12.33 -7.99 -2.21
C ALA A 191 11.76 -6.66 -2.75
N TYR A 192 10.95 -5.94 -1.97
CA TYR A 192 10.33 -4.68 -2.36
C TYR A 192 10.95 -3.44 -1.72
N LEU A 193 11.93 -3.62 -0.85
CA LEU A 193 12.49 -2.53 -0.03
C LEU A 193 13.59 -1.73 -0.73
N SER A 194 14.23 -2.27 -1.77
CA SER A 194 15.29 -1.59 -2.51
C SER A 194 15.46 -2.16 -3.91
N CYS A 195 16.21 -1.45 -4.77
CA CYS A 195 16.65 -1.92 -6.09
C CYS A 195 15.51 -2.29 -7.06
N LEU A 196 14.36 -1.62 -6.95
CA LEU A 196 13.25 -1.77 -7.90
C LEU A 196 13.29 -0.76 -9.05
N THR A 197 14.06 0.31 -8.90
CA THR A 197 14.29 1.33 -9.93
C THR A 197 15.77 1.41 -10.29
N PRO A 198 16.15 1.99 -11.44
CA PRO A 198 17.56 2.19 -11.81
C PRO A 198 18.39 2.96 -10.77
N HIS A 199 17.72 3.80 -9.97
CA HIS A 199 18.34 4.60 -8.91
C HIS A 199 18.37 3.90 -7.54
N GLY A 200 18.00 2.61 -7.47
CA GLY A 200 18.08 1.82 -6.24
C GLY A 200 16.90 1.95 -5.29
N HIS A 201 15.88 2.75 -5.61
CA HIS A 201 14.71 2.94 -4.72
C HIS A 201 13.82 1.69 -4.62
N GLY A 202 13.18 1.51 -3.46
CA GLY A 202 12.15 0.51 -3.20
C GLY A 202 10.73 1.06 -3.35
N LEU A 203 9.72 0.27 -2.97
CA LEU A 203 8.31 0.66 -3.03
C LEU A 203 7.93 1.74 -1.99
N ARG A 204 8.66 1.84 -0.87
CA ARG A 204 8.33 2.82 0.17
C ARG A 204 8.57 4.24 -0.34
N GLU A 205 9.78 4.47 -0.85
CA GLU A 205 10.22 5.77 -1.35
C GLU A 205 9.51 6.16 -2.65
N THR A 206 8.96 5.19 -3.39
CA THR A 206 8.27 5.42 -4.66
C THR A 206 6.75 5.31 -4.50
N LEU A 207 6.19 4.12 -4.74
CA LEU A 207 4.76 3.84 -4.77
C LEU A 207 4.03 4.32 -3.51
N PHE A 208 4.42 3.83 -2.34
CA PHE A 208 3.67 4.11 -1.11
C PHE A 208 3.82 5.56 -0.65
N TYR A 209 4.96 6.20 -0.90
CA TYR A 209 5.08 7.64 -0.69
C TYR A 209 4.24 8.45 -1.69
N SER A 210 4.11 8.02 -2.95
CA SER A 210 3.21 8.71 -3.89
C SER A 210 1.72 8.59 -3.51
N LEU A 211 1.33 7.46 -2.89
CA LEU A 211 -0.05 7.17 -2.47
C LEU A 211 -0.42 7.83 -1.13
N PHE A 212 0.50 7.84 -0.17
CA PHE A 212 0.25 8.32 1.18
C PHE A 212 0.95 9.63 1.50
N SER A 213 2.03 9.98 0.81
CA SER A 213 2.82 11.20 1.05
C SER A 213 3.07 11.43 2.55
N HIS A 214 2.60 12.54 3.11
CA HIS A 214 2.73 12.88 4.54
C HIS A 214 1.46 12.55 5.34
N LEU A 215 0.63 11.60 4.88
CA LEU A 215 -0.60 11.19 5.55
C LEU A 215 -0.34 10.84 7.01
N GLN A 216 -0.93 11.62 7.91
CA GLN A 216 -0.77 11.46 9.35
C GLN A 216 -1.84 10.53 9.92
N VAL A 217 -1.47 9.71 10.90
CA VAL A 217 -2.41 8.78 11.57
C VAL A 217 -2.58 9.22 13.02
N TYR A 218 -3.83 9.35 13.44
CA TYR A 218 -4.22 9.78 14.78
C TYR A 218 -5.01 8.71 15.53
N LYS A 219 -4.98 8.77 16.86
CA LYS A 219 -5.73 7.86 17.73
C LYS A 219 -7.24 8.06 17.61
N THR A 220 -7.71 9.31 17.65
CA THR A 220 -9.14 9.65 17.59
C THR A 220 -9.42 10.78 16.61
N THR A 221 -10.67 10.90 16.17
CA THR A 221 -11.14 11.98 15.31
C THR A 221 -11.04 13.33 16.04
N ALA A 222 -11.22 13.33 17.37
CA ALA A 222 -11.05 14.52 18.19
C ALA A 222 -9.60 15.00 18.23
N ASP A 223 -8.64 14.07 18.33
CA ASP A 223 -7.20 14.38 18.25
C ASP A 223 -6.84 14.95 16.88
N LEU A 224 -7.29 14.29 15.80
CA LEU A 224 -7.08 14.75 14.42
C LEU A 224 -7.60 16.18 14.24
N ARG A 225 -8.84 16.47 14.68
CA ARG A 225 -9.45 17.80 14.56
C ARG A 225 -8.67 18.89 15.28
N ARG A 226 -8.14 18.60 16.47
CA ARG A 226 -7.27 19.55 17.19
C ARG A 226 -5.95 19.80 16.47
N ALA A 227 -5.47 18.85 15.69
CA ALA A 227 -4.19 18.92 15.02
C ALA A 227 -4.25 19.48 13.58
N ILE A 228 -5.43 19.84 13.06
CA ILE A 228 -5.63 20.38 11.70
C ILE A 228 -4.60 21.47 11.32
N PRO A 229 -4.28 22.47 12.18
CA PRO A 229 -3.29 23.50 11.82
C PRO A 229 -1.87 22.98 11.54
N PHE A 230 -1.57 21.74 11.92
CA PHE A 230 -0.25 21.10 11.80
C PHE A 230 -0.25 19.94 10.78
N ILE A 231 -1.35 19.76 10.04
CA ILE A 231 -1.49 18.75 8.99
C ILE A 231 -1.28 19.44 7.64
N ASN A 232 -0.22 19.06 6.91
CA ASN A 232 0.15 19.65 5.62
C ASN A 232 -0.39 18.88 4.41
N ASP A 233 -1.02 17.74 4.64
CA ASP A 233 -1.45 16.79 3.61
C ASP A 233 -2.80 16.18 4.08
N GLY A 234 -3.00 14.88 3.99
CA GLY A 234 -4.13 14.21 4.63
C GLY A 234 -3.89 13.82 6.09
N ALA A 235 -4.97 13.44 6.77
CA ALA A 235 -4.92 12.71 8.03
C ALA A 235 -6.05 11.67 8.14
N VAL A 236 -5.79 10.58 8.86
CA VAL A 236 -6.82 9.61 9.26
C VAL A 236 -6.78 9.36 10.76
N SER A 237 -7.89 8.91 11.35
CA SER A 237 -7.93 8.48 12.75
C SER A 237 -8.44 7.04 12.88
N LEU A 238 -7.95 6.32 13.89
CA LEU A 238 -8.29 4.90 14.09
C LEU A 238 -9.79 4.67 14.37
N ASP A 239 -10.51 5.67 14.86
CA ASP A 239 -11.96 5.66 15.05
C ASP A 239 -12.75 6.05 13.79
N GLY A 240 -12.09 6.30 12.65
CA GLY A 240 -12.72 6.38 11.34
C GLY A 240 -12.75 7.75 10.66
N GLY A 241 -12.18 8.79 11.28
CA GLY A 241 -12.10 10.11 10.66
C GLY A 241 -11.13 10.14 9.49
N ILE A 242 -11.50 10.79 8.39
CA ILE A 242 -10.63 11.02 7.23
C ILE A 242 -10.67 12.50 6.83
N LEU A 243 -9.50 13.13 6.81
CA LEU A 243 -9.23 14.44 6.23
C LEU A 243 -8.34 14.25 4.99
N ARG A 244 -8.83 14.73 3.85
CA ARG A 244 -8.10 14.67 2.58
C ARG A 244 -7.17 15.88 2.41
N PRO A 245 -6.13 15.78 1.57
CA PRO A 245 -5.18 16.88 1.35
C PRO A 245 -5.81 18.15 0.77
N ASN A 246 -6.94 18.00 0.07
CA ASN A 246 -7.73 19.13 -0.45
C ASN A 246 -8.65 19.78 0.59
N GLY A 247 -8.52 19.42 1.88
CA GLY A 247 -9.33 19.95 2.98
C GLY A 247 -10.71 19.31 3.13
N SER A 248 -11.08 18.34 2.29
CA SER A 248 -12.38 17.66 2.41
C SER A 248 -12.39 16.63 3.54
N PHE A 249 -13.54 16.53 4.23
CA PHE A 249 -13.80 15.53 5.26
C PHE A 249 -14.70 14.43 4.72
N CYS A 250 -14.39 13.17 5.04
CA CYS A 250 -15.33 12.07 4.84
C CYS A 250 -16.20 11.93 6.09
N LEU A 251 -17.51 12.18 5.95
CA LEU A 251 -18.51 12.09 7.01
C LEU A 251 -19.52 10.98 6.69
N GLY A 252 -20.19 10.45 7.71
CA GLY A 252 -21.15 9.35 7.58
C GLY A 252 -20.61 8.03 8.11
N ASP A 253 -21.46 7.00 8.08
CA ASP A 253 -21.10 5.68 8.58
C ASP A 253 -20.08 5.00 7.66
N ARG A 254 -19.10 4.35 8.28
CA ARG A 254 -18.11 3.56 7.55
C ARG A 254 -18.75 2.29 7.01
N CYS A 255 -18.98 2.24 5.70
CA CYS A 255 -19.48 1.05 5.04
C CYS A 255 -18.34 0.03 4.85
N ARG A 256 -18.00 -0.72 5.91
CA ARG A 256 -16.99 -1.79 5.83
C ARG A 256 -17.30 -2.84 4.76
N SER A 257 -18.57 -3.02 4.40
CA SER A 257 -19.02 -3.90 3.31
C SER A 257 -18.68 -3.39 1.91
N GLU A 258 -18.44 -2.10 1.72
CA GLU A 258 -18.03 -1.51 0.42
C GLU A 258 -16.51 -1.51 0.23
N ILE A 259 -15.73 -1.73 1.29
CA ILE A 259 -14.28 -1.89 1.19
C ILE A 259 -13.99 -3.32 0.73
N TYR A 260 -14.22 -3.56 -0.56
CA TYR A 260 -14.03 -4.86 -1.20
C TYR A 260 -12.57 -5.29 -1.32
N CYS A 261 -11.61 -4.47 -0.91
CA CYS A 261 -10.19 -4.78 -0.98
C CYS A 261 -9.43 -4.07 0.14
N SER A 262 -8.63 -4.82 0.90
CA SER A 262 -7.81 -4.30 2.00
C SER A 262 -6.37 -4.78 1.85
N PHE A 263 -5.42 -4.11 2.51
CA PHE A 263 -4.04 -4.61 2.58
C PHE A 263 -3.98 -5.95 3.32
N LYS A 264 -2.99 -6.77 2.93
CA LYS A 264 -2.66 -7.99 3.67
C LYS A 264 -2.29 -7.68 5.12
N LEU A 265 -2.50 -8.64 6.01
CA LEU A 265 -1.97 -8.56 7.37
C LEU A 265 -0.51 -9.02 7.43
N TRP A 266 0.28 -8.33 8.25
CA TRP A 266 1.62 -8.76 8.57
C TRP A 266 1.58 -9.88 9.60
N GLY A 267 2.05 -11.06 9.19
CA GLY A 267 2.20 -12.17 10.11
C GLY A 267 3.61 -12.29 10.68
N PHE A 268 3.69 -12.51 11.99
CA PHE A 268 4.87 -13.12 12.56
C PHE A 268 4.96 -14.58 12.07
N LYS A 269 5.71 -14.83 10.99
CA LYS A 269 6.31 -16.15 10.83
C LYS A 269 7.34 -16.30 11.94
N HIS A 270 7.08 -17.19 12.88
CA HIS A 270 8.11 -17.73 13.74
C HIS A 270 9.27 -18.21 12.87
N THR A 271 10.43 -17.55 12.98
CA THR A 271 11.75 -18.15 13.20
C THR A 271 12.81 -17.05 13.21
N TRP A 272 13.16 -16.58 14.41
CA TRP A 272 14.56 -16.26 14.72
C TRP A 272 14.87 -16.93 16.06
N LYS A 273 15.40 -18.15 15.99
CA LYS A 273 16.27 -18.63 17.06
C LYS A 273 17.60 -17.90 16.86
N TYR A 274 17.87 -16.92 17.70
CA TYR A 274 19.23 -16.39 17.83
C TYR A 274 20.01 -17.39 18.70
N TYR A 275 21.07 -17.98 18.12
CA TYR A 275 22.23 -18.42 18.89
C TYR A 275 23.12 -17.21 19.13
#